data_AF-A0A850T4T0-F1
#
_entry.id   AF-A0A850T4T0-F1
#
_cell.length_a   1.000
_cell.length_b   1.000
_cell.length_c   1.000
_cell.angle_alpha   90.00
_cell.angle_beta   90.00
_cell.angle_gamma   90.00
#
_symmetry.space_group_name_H-M   'P 1'
#
loop_
_entity.id
_entity.type
_entity.pdbx_description
1 polymer ?
#
loop_
_entity_poly.entity_id
_entity_poly.type
_entity_poly.pdbx_seq_one_letter_code
_entity_poly.pdbx_strand_id
1 'polypeptide(L)' 'MTEEPRLTSLAHGGGCGCKLAPNVLSEILGGAAPSFVPKDLLVDAATSDDAAVWRIDDTTAVVATTDFFMPIVDDPFD' A
#
# COMPACT_ATOMS: atom_id res chain seq x y z
N MET A 1 -2.74 37.76 4.27
CA MET A 1 -3.24 36.38 4.29
C MET A 1 -2.55 35.66 3.16
N THR A 2 -1.74 34.65 3.44
CA THR A 2 -1.21 33.77 2.39
C THR A 2 -2.38 32.96 1.83
N GLU A 3 -2.54 33.00 0.51
CA GLU A 3 -3.49 32.14 -0.20
C GLU A 3 -3.15 30.68 0.10
N GLU A 4 -4.14 29.85 0.40
CA GLU A 4 -3.90 28.41 0.64
C GLU A 4 -3.40 27.77 -0.66
N PRO A 5 -2.36 26.91 -0.60
CA PRO A 5 -1.81 26.31 -1.80
C PRO A 5 -2.80 25.26 -2.35
N ARG A 6 -2.94 25.23 -3.68
CA ARG A 6 -3.60 24.12 -4.39
C ARG A 6 -2.97 22.78 -3.98
N LEU A 7 -3.76 21.82 -3.51
CA LEU A 7 -3.19 20.57 -2.98
C LEU A 7 -2.39 19.77 -4.01
N THR A 8 -2.81 19.79 -5.29
CA THR A 8 -2.06 19.14 -6.38
C THR A 8 -0.69 19.77 -6.60
N SER A 9 -0.46 21.03 -6.19
CA SER A 9 0.86 21.67 -6.28
C SER A 9 1.88 21.06 -5.33
N LEU A 10 1.43 20.31 -4.31
CA LEU A 10 2.28 19.59 -3.37
C LEU A 10 2.64 18.19 -3.86
N ALA A 11 1.95 17.69 -4.90
CA ALA A 11 2.23 16.40 -5.52
C ALA A 11 3.39 16.52 -6.53
N HIS A 12 4.54 15.94 -6.20
CA HIS A 12 5.67 15.83 -7.13
C HIS A 12 5.46 14.62 -8.05
N GLY A 13 4.47 14.73 -8.93
CA GLY A 13 4.01 13.66 -9.84
C GLY A 13 2.60 13.17 -9.50
N GLY A 14 1.85 12.74 -10.52
CA GLY A 14 0.50 12.19 -10.38
C GLY A 14 0.31 10.87 -11.14
N GLY A 15 -0.55 10.00 -10.62
CA GLY A 15 -0.96 8.75 -11.26
C GLY A 15 -0.04 7.54 -10.99
N CYS A 16 -0.09 6.54 -11.88
CA CYS A 16 0.62 5.26 -11.75
C CYS A 16 2.16 5.42 -11.64
N GLY A 17 2.71 6.55 -12.09
CA GLY A 17 4.15 6.84 -12.05
C GLY A 17 4.72 7.20 -10.67
N CYS A 18 3.87 7.38 -9.66
CA CYS A 18 4.31 7.73 -8.30
C CYS A 18 4.57 6.50 -7.41
N LYS A 19 4.20 5.30 -7.87
CA LYS A 19 4.48 4.05 -7.16
C LYS A 19 5.85 3.50 -7.57
N LEU A 20 6.50 2.77 -6.67
CA LEU A 20 7.67 1.99 -7.04
C LEU A 20 7.29 0.95 -8.09
N ALA A 21 8.16 0.75 -9.09
CA ALA A 21 7.96 -0.30 -10.07
C ALA A 21 7.90 -1.67 -9.36
N PRO A 22 7.05 -2.62 -9.82
CA PRO A 22 6.84 -3.89 -9.12
C PRO A 22 8.14 -4.65 -8.83
N ASN A 23 9.06 -4.71 -9.80
CA ASN A 23 10.34 -5.39 -9.63
C ASN A 23 11.23 -4.74 -8.55
N VAL A 24 11.20 -3.41 -8.44
CA VAL A 24 11.97 -2.68 -7.41
C VAL A 24 11.39 -2.96 -6.03
N LEU A 25 10.05 -2.98 -5.90
CA LEU A 25 9.40 -3.30 -4.64
C LEU A 25 9.68 -4.74 -4.21
N SER A 26 9.59 -5.70 -5.14
CA SER A 26 9.92 -7.11 -4.86
C SER A 26 11.37 -7.28 -4.39
N GLU A 27 12.32 -6.56 -4.97
CA GLU A 27 13.73 -6.60 -4.55
C GLU A 27 13.91 -6.07 -3.11
N ILE A 28 13.28 -4.94 -2.79
CA ILE A 28 13.33 -4.33 -1.45
C ILE A 28 12.72 -5.28 -0.40
N LEU A 29 11.55 -5.86 -0.70
CA LEU A 29 10.84 -6.76 0.22
C LEU A 29 11.50 -8.13 0.33
N GLY A 30 12.16 -8.61 -0.73
CA GLY A 30 12.85 -9.91 -0.74
C GLY A 30 13.94 -10.02 0.34
N GLY A 31 14.55 -8.91 0.74
CA GLY A 31 15.51 -8.85 1.85
C GLY A 31 14.88 -8.71 3.24
N ALA A 32 13.59 -8.35 3.32
CA ALA A 32 12.87 -8.11 4.57
C ALA A 32 11.92 -9.26 4.95
N ALA A 33 11.84 -10.31 4.12
CA ALA A 33 10.97 -11.45 4.37
C ALA A 33 11.35 -12.13 5.69
N PRO A 34 10.40 -12.32 6.63
CA PRO A 34 10.68 -13.07 7.84
C PRO A 34 11.09 -14.50 7.47
N SER A 35 12.10 -15.03 8.15
CA SER A 35 12.55 -16.42 7.97
C SER A 35 11.49 -17.46 8.33
N PHE A 36 10.37 -17.03 8.92
CA PHE A 36 9.23 -17.84 9.32
C PHE A 36 7.93 -17.14 8.95
N VAL A 37 7.09 -17.83 8.17
CA VAL A 37 5.73 -17.41 7.85
C VAL A 37 4.75 -18.13 8.80
N PRO A 38 3.97 -17.41 9.62
CA PRO A 38 2.97 -18.01 10.49
C PRO A 38 1.94 -18.82 9.69
N LYS A 39 1.51 -19.98 10.20
CA LYS A 39 0.52 -20.84 9.53
C LYS A 39 -0.86 -20.17 9.36
N ASP A 40 -1.15 -19.17 10.17
CA ASP A 40 -2.40 -18.42 10.15
C ASP A 40 -2.36 -17.27 9.14
N LEU A 41 -1.19 -16.91 8.60
CA LEU A 41 -1.09 -15.98 7.48
C LEU A 41 -1.41 -16.74 6.18
N LEU A 42 -2.61 -16.50 5.63
CA LEU A 42 -3.12 -17.16 4.44
C LEU A 42 -2.60 -16.53 3.14
N VAL A 43 -2.46 -15.20 3.15
CA VAL A 43 -1.93 -14.40 2.03
C VAL A 43 -0.90 -13.45 2.61
N ASP A 44 0.33 -13.53 2.11
CA ASP A 44 1.48 -12.76 2.58
C ASP A 44 1.98 -11.79 1.49
N ALA A 45 3.08 -11.08 1.77
CA ALA A 45 3.66 -10.16 0.80
C ALA A 45 4.30 -10.87 -0.42
N ALA A 46 4.61 -12.17 -0.32
CA ALA A 46 5.25 -12.93 -1.40
C ALA A 46 4.26 -13.35 -2.49
N THR A 47 2.96 -13.44 -2.18
CA THR A 47 1.92 -13.73 -3.18
C THR A 47 1.61 -12.54 -4.09
N SER A 48 2.13 -11.34 -3.77
CA SER A 48 1.93 -10.10 -4.55
C SER A 48 0.45 -9.76 -4.76
N ASP A 49 -0.37 -10.02 -3.74
CA ASP A 49 -1.81 -9.72 -3.73
C ASP A 49 -2.08 -8.31 -3.15
N ASP A 50 -3.31 -7.81 -3.26
CA ASP A 50 -3.70 -6.45 -2.83
C ASP A 50 -3.90 -6.32 -1.31
N ALA A 51 -3.90 -7.43 -0.57
CA ALA A 51 -4.13 -7.44 0.87
C ALA A 51 -3.45 -8.62 1.57
N ALA A 52 -3.13 -8.44 2.86
CA ALA A 52 -2.80 -9.55 3.73
C ALA A 52 -4.10 -10.21 4.25
N VAL A 53 -4.08 -11.54 4.34
CA VAL A 53 -5.21 -12.31 4.89
C VAL A 53 -4.74 -13.18 6.04
N TRP A 54 -5.33 -12.98 7.21
CA TRP A 54 -4.97 -13.68 8.45
C TRP A 54 -6.15 -14.49 9.00
N ARG A 55 -5.99 -15.80 9.18
CA ARG A 55 -7.00 -16.69 9.76
C ARG A 55 -7.19 -16.41 11.25
N ILE A 56 -8.44 -16.32 11.69
CA ILE A 56 -8.83 -16.25 13.10
C ILE A 56 -9.32 -17.62 13.58
N ASP A 57 -10.14 -18.29 12.76
CA ASP A 57 -10.63 -19.66 12.98
C ASP A 57 -10.93 -20.35 11.64
N ASP A 58 -11.51 -21.55 11.66
CA ASP A 58 -11.78 -22.36 10.47
C ASP A 58 -12.73 -21.71 9.45
N THR A 59 -13.48 -20.67 9.86
CA THR A 59 -14.49 -20.00 9.05
C THR A 59 -14.30 -18.49 8.93
N THR A 60 -13.35 -17.91 9.67
CA THR A 60 -13.17 -16.46 9.79
C THR A 60 -11.73 -16.05 9.53
N ALA A 61 -11.54 -14.98 8.76
CA ALA A 61 -10.24 -14.35 8.53
C ALA A 61 -10.35 -12.83 8.53
N VAL A 62 -9.26 -12.16 8.91
CA VAL A 62 -9.05 -10.71 8.78
C VAL A 62 -8.41 -10.46 7.43
N VAL A 63 -9.00 -9.54 6.66
CA VAL A 63 -8.39 -8.97 5.45
C VAL A 63 -7.92 -7.57 5.81
N ALA A 64 -6.63 -7.30 5.62
CA ALA A 64 -6.02 -6.02 5.92
C ALA A 64 -5.23 -5.53 4.71
N THR A 65 -5.53 -4.32 4.25
CA THR A 65 -4.80 -3.64 3.19
C THR A 65 -4.54 -2.19 3.58
N THR A 66 -3.54 -1.57 2.95
CA THR A 66 -3.23 -0.16 3.13
C THR A 66 -2.86 0.44 1.78
N ASP A 67 -3.44 1.59 1.49
CA ASP A 67 -3.14 2.39 0.31
C ASP A 67 -3.05 3.85 0.71
N PHE A 68 -2.18 4.58 0.02
CA PHE A 68 -2.08 6.02 0.12
C PHE A 68 -1.66 6.60 -1.23
N PHE A 69 -2.06 7.84 -1.47
CA PHE A 69 -1.72 8.58 -2.68
C PHE A 69 -1.46 10.05 -2.35
N MET A 70 -0.68 10.70 -3.21
CA MET A 70 -0.53 12.16 -3.15
C MET A 70 -1.82 12.85 -3.61
N PRO A 71 -2.11 14.09 -3.19
CA PRO A 71 -3.32 14.79 -3.61
C PRO A 71 -3.53 14.78 -5.13
N ILE A 72 -4.69 14.34 -5.57
CA ILE A 72 -5.08 14.23 -6.99
C ILE A 72 -6.04 15.33 -7.44
N VAL A 73 -6.65 16.02 -6.48
CA VAL A 73 -7.55 17.17 -6.64
C VAL A 73 -7.14 18.28 -5.68
N ASP A 74 -7.61 19.50 -5.94
CA ASP A 74 -7.26 20.67 -5.14
C ASP A 74 -8.19 20.90 -3.95
N ASP A 75 -9.42 20.36 -4.00
CA ASP A 75 -10.36 20.40 -2.88
C ASP A 75 -10.09 19.21 -1.94
N PRO A 76 -9.82 19.41 -0.63
CA PRO A 76 -9.57 18.32 0.32
C PRO A 76 -10.79 17.44 0.64
N PHE A 77 -12.00 17.86 0.30
CA PHE A 77 -13.22 17.09 0.52
C PHE A 77 -13.66 16.27 -0.71
N ASP A 78 -13.02 16.50 -1.85
CA ASP A 78 -13.15 15.71 -3.08
C ASP A 78 -12.11 14.57 -3.13
#